data_AF-A0A3P7ENQ8-F1
#
_entry.id   AF-A0A3P7ENQ8-F1
#
_cell.length_a   1.000
_cell.length_b   1.000
_cell.length_c   1.000
_cell.angle_alpha   90.00
_cell.angle_beta   90.00
_cell.angle_gamma   90.00
#
_symmetry.space_group_name_H-M   'P 1'
#
loop_
_entity.id
_entity.type
_entity.pdbx_description
1 polymer ?
#
loop_
_entity_poly.entity_id
_entity_poly.type
_entity_poly.pdbx_seq_one_letter_code
_entity_poly.pdbx_strand_id
1 'polypeptide(L)'
;RCNIECENGGKVKNDCSCQCAYGFEGKNCEELSRRKLFTDSSCGIHNDEQGTVSLSTYPEARTGATFCQWLIKSMPEKTIEFYIKDLDLDDDNVPPDQPCNDIFYVWGAKSIANPILCVTRENLIGIRFESDSNWLLIELRTNPWSERSHRGPRIKYRQVDAPYQRSLRAFTTDVITSNASSNVPISIILLLVTMIK
;
A
#
# COMPACT_ATOMS: atom_id res chain seq x y z
N ARG A 1 26.90 -13.82 1.55
CA ARG A 1 25.88 -12.76 1.31
C ARG A 1 24.74 -13.42 0.54
N CYS A 2 23.50 -13.30 1.01
CA CYS A 2 22.35 -13.87 0.29
C CYS A 2 22.08 -13.06 -0.99
N ASN A 3 21.67 -13.73 -2.08
CA ASN A 3 21.32 -13.12 -3.36
C ASN A 3 19.80 -13.22 -3.60
N ILE A 4 19.02 -12.76 -2.62
CA ILE A 4 17.55 -12.80 -2.63
C ILE A 4 17.02 -11.48 -2.07
N GLU A 5 15.91 -11.04 -2.62
CA GLU A 5 15.14 -9.90 -2.14
C GLU A 5 13.76 -10.39 -1.71
N CYS A 6 13.32 -9.99 -0.52
CA CYS A 6 12.00 -10.30 -0.02
C CYS A 6 11.06 -9.12 -0.31
N GLU A 7 9.94 -9.41 -0.93
CA GLU A 7 8.90 -8.46 -1.26
C GLU A 7 7.96 -8.20 -0.07
N ASN A 8 7.10 -7.18 -0.20
CA ASN A 8 5.94 -6.95 0.65
C ASN A 8 6.25 -6.94 2.17
N GLY A 9 7.40 -6.34 2.54
CA GLY A 9 7.84 -6.23 3.93
C GLY A 9 8.50 -7.49 4.50
N GLY A 10 8.79 -8.49 3.67
CA GLY A 10 9.56 -9.66 4.06
C GLY A 10 11.00 -9.34 4.46
N LYS A 11 11.60 -10.20 5.29
CA LYS A 11 12.99 -10.04 5.75
C LYS A 11 13.84 -11.25 5.37
N VAL A 12 15.05 -11.03 4.87
CA VAL A 12 16.01 -12.10 4.56
C VAL A 12 16.54 -12.69 5.88
N LYS A 13 16.38 -13.99 6.07
CA LYS A 13 16.93 -14.75 7.21
C LYS A 13 18.38 -15.17 6.95
N ASN A 14 19.04 -15.65 8.01
CA ASN A 14 20.43 -16.14 7.95
C ASN A 14 20.63 -17.33 6.99
N ASP A 15 19.58 -18.12 6.74
CA ASP A 15 19.57 -19.25 5.81
C ASP A 15 19.29 -18.85 4.35
N CYS A 16 19.26 -17.55 4.05
CA CYS A 16 18.90 -16.99 2.75
C CYS A 16 17.47 -17.33 2.27
N SER A 17 16.55 -17.54 3.21
CA SER A 17 15.10 -17.59 2.94
C SER A 17 14.40 -16.31 3.38
N CYS A 18 13.20 -16.06 2.86
CA CYS A 18 12.38 -14.92 3.28
C CYS A 18 11.48 -15.27 4.47
N GLN A 19 11.52 -14.43 5.51
CA GLN A 19 10.48 -14.35 6.53
C GLN A 19 9.39 -13.39 6.07
N CYS A 20 8.24 -13.91 5.68
CA CYS A 20 7.14 -13.08 5.16
C CYS A 20 6.39 -12.34 6.26
N ALA A 21 5.96 -11.13 5.93
CA ALA A 21 5.03 -10.37 6.76
C ALA A 21 3.64 -11.01 6.73
N TYR A 22 2.77 -10.57 7.65
CA TYR A 22 1.38 -11.00 7.69
C TYR A 22 0.70 -10.83 6.32
N GLY A 23 -0.06 -11.84 5.90
CA GLY A 23 -0.82 -11.82 4.63
C GLY A 23 -0.04 -12.34 3.41
N PHE A 24 1.25 -12.63 3.54
CA PHE A 24 2.09 -13.04 2.41
C PHE A 24 2.68 -14.45 2.53
N GLU A 25 2.90 -15.09 1.38
CA GLU A 25 3.61 -16.36 1.19
C GLU A 25 4.42 -16.33 -0.12
N GLY A 26 5.05 -17.45 -0.47
CA GLY A 26 5.93 -17.56 -1.64
C GLY A 26 7.40 -17.53 -1.26
N LYS A 27 8.27 -17.76 -2.24
CA LYS A 27 9.72 -17.85 -2.00
C LYS A 27 10.30 -16.50 -1.57
N ASN A 28 9.76 -15.43 -2.14
CA ASN A 28 10.14 -14.04 -1.94
C ASN A 28 9.03 -13.23 -1.24
N CYS A 29 7.98 -13.86 -0.69
CA CYS A 29 6.81 -13.18 -0.11
C CYS A 29 5.95 -12.42 -1.14
N GLU A 30 5.95 -12.90 -2.38
CA GLU A 30 5.33 -12.31 -3.55
C GLU A 30 3.83 -12.64 -3.69
N GLU A 31 3.34 -13.65 -2.97
CA GLU A 31 1.96 -14.16 -3.07
C GLU A 31 1.11 -13.81 -1.84
N LEU A 32 -0.21 -13.71 -2.02
CA LEU A 32 -1.17 -13.56 -0.93
C LEU A 32 -1.50 -14.93 -0.31
N SER A 33 -1.16 -15.11 0.97
CA SER A 33 -1.28 -16.41 1.66
C SER A 33 -2.72 -16.87 1.88
N ARG A 34 -3.68 -15.96 1.79
CA ARG A 34 -5.11 -16.22 2.04
C ARG A 34 -5.96 -16.11 0.78
N ARG A 35 -5.35 -16.11 -0.41
CA ARG A 35 -6.07 -16.03 -1.69
C ARG A 35 -7.20 -17.06 -1.86
N LYS A 36 -7.05 -18.24 -1.25
CA LYS A 36 -8.05 -19.33 -1.29
C LYS A 36 -9.32 -19.02 -0.49
N LEU A 37 -9.27 -18.01 0.38
CA LEU A 37 -10.40 -17.59 1.22
C LEU A 37 -11.19 -16.43 0.59
N PHE A 38 -10.76 -15.91 -0.57
CA PHE A 38 -11.43 -14.77 -1.18
C PHE A 38 -12.86 -15.11 -1.59
N THR A 39 -13.79 -14.24 -1.20
CA THR A 39 -15.22 -14.38 -1.49
C THR A 39 -15.72 -13.40 -2.53
N ASP A 40 -14.88 -12.48 -2.99
CA ASP A 40 -15.22 -11.43 -3.94
C ASP A 40 -14.21 -11.41 -5.10
N SER A 41 -14.67 -11.13 -6.32
CA SER A 41 -13.83 -11.18 -7.53
C SER A 41 -12.88 -9.98 -7.67
N SER A 42 -13.10 -8.90 -6.91
CA SER A 42 -12.21 -7.73 -6.89
C SER A 42 -10.93 -7.95 -6.08
N CYS A 43 -10.89 -9.01 -5.24
CA CYS A 43 -9.76 -9.33 -4.39
C CYS A 43 -8.55 -9.78 -5.22
N GLY A 44 -7.35 -9.49 -4.74
CA GLY A 44 -6.10 -9.91 -5.38
C GLY A 44 -5.11 -8.78 -5.53
N ILE A 45 -4.29 -8.88 -6.58
CA ILE A 45 -3.15 -8.00 -6.83
C ILE A 45 -3.56 -6.90 -7.82
N HIS A 46 -3.24 -5.65 -7.49
CA HIS A 46 -3.54 -4.44 -8.26
C HIS A 46 -2.23 -3.70 -8.54
N ASN A 47 -1.87 -3.52 -9.81
CA ASN A 47 -0.56 -2.96 -10.20
C ASN A 47 -0.67 -1.70 -11.08
N ASP A 48 -1.88 -1.16 -11.26
CA ASP A 48 -2.09 0.01 -12.11
C ASP A 48 -1.41 1.24 -11.51
N GLU A 49 -1.05 2.21 -12.37
CA GLU A 49 -0.44 3.47 -11.90
C GLU A 49 -1.41 4.28 -11.03
N GLN A 50 -2.70 4.17 -11.30
CA GLN A 50 -3.77 4.73 -10.49
C GLN A 50 -5.00 3.84 -10.60
N GLY A 51 -5.79 3.78 -9.53
CA GLY A 51 -6.97 2.92 -9.53
C GLY A 51 -7.90 3.15 -8.36
N THR A 52 -8.88 2.26 -8.25
CA THR A 52 -9.82 2.22 -7.13
C THR A 52 -10.02 0.77 -6.74
N VAL A 53 -9.95 0.48 -5.45
CA VAL A 53 -10.31 -0.83 -4.89
C VAL A 53 -11.57 -0.71 -4.05
N SER A 54 -12.49 -1.64 -4.25
CA SER A 54 -13.74 -1.80 -3.53
C SER A 54 -14.26 -3.22 -3.81
N LEU A 55 -15.25 -3.68 -3.05
CA LEU A 55 -15.96 -4.91 -3.39
C LEU A 55 -16.56 -4.82 -4.80
N SER A 56 -16.64 -5.96 -5.49
CA SER A 56 -17.19 -6.05 -6.85
C SER A 56 -18.65 -5.61 -6.96
N THR A 57 -19.38 -5.63 -5.83
CA THR A 57 -20.77 -5.18 -5.74
C THR A 57 -20.92 -3.69 -5.51
N TYR A 58 -19.84 -2.93 -5.27
CA TYR A 58 -19.97 -1.49 -4.98
C TYR A 58 -20.56 -0.74 -6.20
N PRO A 59 -21.53 0.18 -6.04
CA PRO A 59 -21.98 0.82 -4.80
C PRO A 59 -23.05 0.07 -4.00
N GLU A 60 -23.53 -1.07 -4.47
CA GLU A 60 -24.46 -1.90 -3.74
C GLU A 60 -23.79 -2.60 -2.54
N ALA A 61 -24.55 -2.70 -1.45
CA ALA A 61 -24.11 -3.40 -0.27
C ALA A 61 -24.04 -4.91 -0.52
N ARG A 62 -23.04 -5.57 0.08
CA ARG A 62 -22.85 -7.00 -0.08
C ARG A 62 -23.51 -7.75 1.08
N THR A 63 -24.23 -8.82 0.76
CA THR A 63 -24.77 -9.75 1.75
C THR A 63 -23.76 -10.85 2.09
N GLY A 64 -23.78 -11.31 3.34
CA GLY A 64 -23.03 -12.47 3.79
C GLY A 64 -21.56 -12.23 4.11
N ALA A 65 -20.92 -13.30 4.56
CA ALA A 65 -19.52 -13.29 4.98
C ALA A 65 -18.60 -12.95 3.81
N THR A 66 -17.73 -11.98 4.03
CA THR A 66 -16.77 -11.50 3.05
C THR A 66 -15.37 -11.56 3.63
N PHE A 67 -14.46 -12.21 2.92
CA PHE A 67 -13.03 -12.09 3.15
C PHE A 67 -12.39 -11.61 1.84
N CYS A 68 -11.74 -10.45 1.90
CA CYS A 68 -11.10 -9.86 0.74
C CYS A 68 -9.79 -9.19 1.10
N GLN A 69 -8.76 -9.42 0.28
CA GLN A 69 -7.50 -8.69 0.35
C GLN A 69 -7.23 -8.04 -1.00
N TRP A 70 -6.88 -6.75 -0.97
CA TRP A 70 -6.35 -6.02 -2.11
C TRP A 70 -4.88 -5.68 -1.83
N LEU A 71 -3.97 -6.28 -2.59
CA LEU A 71 -2.56 -5.93 -2.59
C LEU A 71 -2.30 -4.94 -3.73
N ILE A 72 -2.07 -3.69 -3.39
CA ILE A 72 -1.64 -2.69 -4.37
C ILE A 72 -0.11 -2.75 -4.42
N LYS A 73 0.47 -3.02 -5.59
CA LYS A 73 1.92 -3.01 -5.81
C LYS A 73 2.33 -1.90 -6.76
N SER A 74 3.54 -1.40 -6.54
CA SER A 74 4.19 -0.36 -7.31
C SER A 74 5.62 -0.77 -7.63
N MET A 75 6.29 0.00 -8.49
CA MET A 75 7.72 -0.15 -8.77
C MET A 75 8.55 0.18 -7.51
N PRO A 76 9.74 -0.42 -7.32
CA PRO A 76 10.59 -0.20 -6.13
C PRO A 76 10.91 1.27 -5.82
N GLU A 77 10.97 2.13 -6.85
CA GLU A 77 11.28 3.56 -6.73
C GLU A 77 10.04 4.43 -6.41
N LYS A 78 8.87 3.82 -6.25
CA LYS A 78 7.59 4.49 -6.02
C LYS A 78 6.95 4.07 -4.70
N THR A 79 6.21 4.98 -4.09
CA THR A 79 5.25 4.73 -3.01
C THR A 79 3.82 4.83 -3.55
N ILE A 80 2.83 4.50 -2.72
CA ILE A 80 1.42 4.50 -3.06
C ILE A 80 0.74 5.59 -2.22
N GLU A 81 0.28 6.65 -2.87
CA GLU A 81 -0.63 7.60 -2.23
C GLU A 81 -2.06 7.07 -2.35
N PHE A 82 -2.81 7.06 -1.25
CA PHE A 82 -4.20 6.61 -1.24
C PHE A 82 -5.06 7.44 -0.30
N TYR A 83 -6.37 7.37 -0.51
CA TYR A 83 -7.36 7.88 0.44
C TYR A 83 -8.61 7.01 0.44
N ILE A 84 -9.23 6.91 1.61
CA ILE A 84 -10.50 6.22 1.79
C ILE A 84 -11.60 7.19 1.35
N LYS A 85 -12.32 6.85 0.29
CA LYS A 85 -13.43 7.67 -0.24
C LYS A 85 -14.74 7.39 0.50
N ASP A 86 -14.96 6.13 0.85
CA ASP A 86 -16.16 5.63 1.51
C ASP A 86 -15.74 4.44 2.39
N LEU A 87 -16.33 4.31 3.58
CA LEU A 87 -16.03 3.22 4.50
C LEU A 87 -17.29 2.86 5.29
N ASP A 88 -17.99 1.85 4.79
CA ASP A 88 -19.22 1.33 5.36
C ASP A 88 -18.93 -0.05 5.96
N LEU A 89 -18.89 -0.12 7.28
CA LEU A 89 -18.55 -1.30 8.09
C LEU A 89 -19.65 -1.53 9.13
N ASP A 90 -19.90 -2.79 9.46
CA ASP A 90 -20.77 -3.16 10.59
C ASP A 90 -20.19 -2.65 11.92
N ASP A 91 -20.85 -1.66 12.50
CA ASP A 91 -20.59 -1.08 13.81
C ASP A 91 -21.77 -1.27 14.78
N ASP A 92 -22.69 -2.18 14.49
CA ASP A 92 -23.89 -2.38 15.30
C ASP A 92 -23.55 -2.89 16.70
N ASN A 93 -24.05 -2.19 17.72
CA ASN A 93 -23.86 -2.48 19.14
C ASN A 93 -22.38 -2.54 19.60
N VAL A 94 -21.47 -1.88 18.89
CA VAL A 94 -20.05 -1.83 19.24
C VAL A 94 -19.77 -0.68 20.24
N PRO A 95 -19.16 -0.95 21.41
CA PRO A 95 -18.72 0.11 22.32
C PRO A 95 -17.67 1.05 21.69
N PRO A 96 -17.57 2.32 22.11
CA PRO A 96 -16.69 3.31 21.48
C PRO A 96 -15.20 2.93 21.40
N ASP A 97 -14.71 2.08 22.29
CA ASP A 97 -13.30 1.69 22.39
C ASP A 97 -12.98 0.36 21.69
N GLN A 98 -13.95 -0.24 20.99
CA GLN A 98 -13.80 -1.55 20.35
C GLN A 98 -13.65 -1.44 18.82
N PRO A 99 -12.93 -2.38 18.19
CA PRO A 99 -12.99 -2.56 16.74
C PRO A 99 -14.43 -2.82 16.27
N CYS A 100 -14.71 -2.48 15.02
CA CYS A 100 -15.97 -2.82 14.37
C CYS A 100 -16.21 -4.34 14.33
N ASN A 101 -17.48 -4.73 14.19
CA ASN A 101 -17.84 -6.13 13.95
C ASN A 101 -17.19 -6.61 12.64
N ASP A 102 -17.19 -5.74 11.63
CA ASP A 102 -16.34 -5.91 10.45
C ASP A 102 -14.91 -5.48 10.76
N ILE A 103 -13.94 -6.33 10.42
CA ILE A 103 -12.52 -6.04 10.63
C ILE A 103 -11.92 -5.46 9.36
N PHE A 104 -11.34 -4.27 9.47
CA PHE A 104 -10.69 -3.58 8.38
C PHE A 104 -9.24 -3.22 8.73
N TYR A 105 -8.30 -3.68 7.89
CA TYR A 105 -6.87 -3.44 8.06
C TYR A 105 -6.27 -2.75 6.83
N VAL A 106 -5.28 -1.88 7.08
CA VAL A 106 -4.44 -1.26 6.06
C VAL A 106 -2.97 -1.42 6.47
N TRP A 107 -2.30 -2.43 5.92
CA TRP A 107 -0.89 -2.72 6.18
C TRP A 107 0.02 -2.02 5.16
N GLY A 108 1.20 -1.59 5.60
CA GLY A 108 2.18 -0.90 4.74
C GLY A 108 2.06 0.63 4.78
N ALA A 109 1.33 1.20 5.75
CA ALA A 109 1.28 2.64 6.01
C ALA A 109 1.49 2.93 7.51
N LYS A 110 2.59 3.62 7.88
CA LYS A 110 2.88 3.99 9.28
C LYS A 110 1.81 4.84 9.95
N SER A 111 1.11 5.66 9.18
CA SER A 111 0.15 6.64 9.70
C SER A 111 -1.23 6.05 10.01
N ILE A 112 -1.40 4.73 9.88
CA ILE A 112 -2.66 4.04 10.16
C ILE A 112 -2.44 2.97 11.24
N ALA A 113 -3.15 3.12 12.36
CA ALA A 113 -3.21 2.10 13.39
C ALA A 113 -4.20 1.00 12.98
N ASN A 114 -3.83 -0.25 13.25
CA ASN A 114 -4.58 -1.44 12.87
C ASN A 114 -5.03 -2.21 14.13
N PRO A 115 -6.24 -2.81 14.15
CA PRO A 115 -7.34 -2.63 13.19
C PRO A 115 -7.92 -1.21 13.23
N ILE A 116 -8.61 -0.79 12.17
CA ILE A 116 -9.38 0.46 12.20
C ILE A 116 -10.51 0.33 13.22
N LEU A 117 -10.60 1.29 14.15
CA LEU A 117 -11.68 1.36 15.14
C LEU A 117 -12.88 2.11 14.56
N CYS A 118 -14.11 1.65 14.88
CA CYS A 118 -15.34 2.28 14.41
C CYS A 118 -15.39 3.78 14.68
N VAL A 119 -15.05 4.17 15.92
CA VAL A 119 -15.10 5.58 16.34
C VAL A 119 -14.15 6.48 15.59
N THR A 120 -13.10 5.91 15.00
CA THR A 120 -12.10 6.67 14.23
C THR A 120 -12.34 6.59 12.72
N ARG A 121 -13.31 5.79 12.24
CA ARG A 121 -13.49 5.51 10.81
C ARG A 121 -13.70 6.78 9.98
N GLU A 122 -14.54 7.70 10.48
CA GLU A 122 -14.88 8.95 9.80
C GLU A 122 -13.66 9.86 9.67
N ASN A 123 -12.73 9.81 10.63
CA ASN A 123 -11.51 10.62 10.61
C ASN A 123 -10.50 10.16 9.54
N LEU A 124 -10.71 8.99 8.94
CA LEU A 124 -9.86 8.48 7.85
C LEU A 124 -10.39 8.87 6.47
N ILE A 125 -11.68 9.21 6.36
CA ILE A 125 -12.34 9.47 5.08
C ILE A 125 -11.85 10.80 4.51
N GLY A 126 -11.43 10.77 3.24
CA GLY A 126 -10.91 11.95 2.53
C GLY A 126 -9.48 12.36 2.89
N ILE A 127 -8.87 11.75 3.90
CA ILE A 127 -7.47 12.01 4.28
C ILE A 127 -6.53 11.26 3.32
N ARG A 128 -5.48 11.95 2.85
CA ARG A 128 -4.44 11.35 2.03
C ARG A 128 -3.38 10.70 2.91
N PHE A 129 -3.10 9.44 2.61
CA PHE A 129 -2.05 8.65 3.22
C PHE A 129 -1.03 8.26 2.15
N GLU A 130 0.18 7.93 2.60
CA GLU A 130 1.25 7.40 1.76
C GLU A 130 1.73 6.07 2.36
N SER A 131 1.95 5.07 1.53
CA SER A 131 2.58 3.81 1.95
C SER A 131 4.06 4.03 2.28
N ASP A 132 4.59 3.19 3.18
CA ASP A 132 6.00 3.23 3.58
C ASP A 132 6.96 2.71 2.49
N SER A 133 6.41 1.98 1.52
CA SER A 133 7.16 1.25 0.50
C SER A 133 6.30 1.08 -0.77
N ASN A 134 6.74 0.26 -1.71
CA ASN A 134 6.10 0.01 -2.99
C ASN A 134 4.91 -0.97 -2.91
N TRP A 135 4.34 -1.18 -1.73
CA TRP A 135 3.20 -2.07 -1.52
C TRP A 135 2.26 -1.54 -0.44
N LEU A 136 0.99 -1.89 -0.55
CA LEU A 136 -0.07 -1.61 0.43
C LEU A 136 -1.04 -2.81 0.44
N LEU A 137 -1.30 -3.40 1.60
CA LEU A 137 -2.26 -4.50 1.74
C LEU A 137 -3.48 -4.02 2.51
N ILE A 138 -4.62 -4.03 1.83
CA ILE A 138 -5.92 -3.71 2.41
C ILE A 138 -6.66 -5.03 2.64
N GLU A 139 -7.20 -5.23 3.84
CA GLU A 139 -7.95 -6.44 4.18
C GLU A 139 -9.30 -6.08 4.79
N LEU A 140 -10.36 -6.68 4.26
CA LEU A 140 -11.71 -6.63 4.81
C LEU A 140 -12.13 -8.04 5.24
N ARG A 141 -12.66 -8.13 6.46
CA ARG A 141 -13.38 -9.31 6.95
C ARG A 141 -14.72 -8.88 7.50
N THR A 142 -15.81 -9.34 6.90
CA THR A 142 -17.14 -8.97 7.40
C THR A 142 -17.68 -9.98 8.41
N ASN A 143 -18.48 -9.48 9.34
CA ASN A 143 -19.23 -10.26 10.30
C ASN A 143 -20.30 -11.10 9.57
N PRO A 144 -20.27 -12.44 9.65
CA PRO A 144 -21.28 -13.28 9.01
C PRO A 144 -22.68 -13.15 9.62
N TRP A 145 -22.81 -12.55 10.81
CA TRP A 145 -24.06 -12.38 11.54
C TRP A 145 -24.62 -10.95 11.47
N SER A 146 -24.08 -10.09 10.61
CA SER A 146 -24.61 -8.74 10.45
C SER A 146 -26.05 -8.77 9.95
N GLU A 147 -26.94 -8.04 10.63
CA GLU A 147 -28.35 -7.89 10.19
C GLU A 147 -28.46 -7.01 8.94
N ARG A 148 -27.47 -6.14 8.73
CA ARG A 148 -27.43 -5.19 7.62
C ARG A 148 -26.36 -5.61 6.61
N SER A 149 -26.59 -5.24 5.37
CA SER A 149 -25.58 -5.37 4.32
C SER A 149 -24.72 -4.12 4.32
N HIS A 150 -23.40 -4.30 4.22
CA HIS A 150 -22.43 -3.20 4.20
C HIS A 150 -21.70 -3.14 2.86
N ARG A 151 -21.38 -1.93 2.40
CA ARG A 151 -20.68 -1.71 1.12
C ARG A 151 -19.17 -1.94 1.22
N GLY A 152 -18.62 -1.96 2.44
CA GLY A 152 -17.19 -2.07 2.68
C GLY A 152 -16.43 -0.79 2.33
N PRO A 153 -15.11 -0.88 2.11
CA PRO A 153 -14.28 0.25 1.76
C PRO A 153 -14.36 0.57 0.26
N ARG A 154 -14.25 1.86 -0.07
CA ARG A 154 -13.85 2.31 -1.40
C ARG A 154 -12.64 3.22 -1.30
N ILE A 155 -11.54 2.79 -1.90
CA ILE A 155 -10.24 3.44 -1.74
C ILE A 155 -9.71 3.80 -3.12
N LYS A 156 -9.30 5.05 -3.29
CA LYS A 156 -8.55 5.46 -4.48
C LYS A 156 -7.08 5.47 -4.18
N TYR A 157 -6.28 5.05 -5.16
CA TYR A 157 -4.83 5.05 -5.04
C TYR A 157 -4.17 5.57 -6.31
N ARG A 158 -2.94 6.04 -6.15
CA ARG A 158 -2.02 6.37 -7.25
C ARG A 158 -0.58 6.12 -6.80
N GLN A 159 0.26 5.72 -7.74
CA GLN A 159 1.69 5.60 -7.51
C GLN A 159 2.35 6.98 -7.59
N VAL A 160 3.30 7.23 -6.71
CA VAL A 160 4.07 8.47 -6.63
C VAL A 160 5.55 8.14 -6.45
N ASP A 161 6.46 9.01 -6.88
CA ASP A 161 7.88 8.80 -6.61
C ASP A 161 8.10 8.63 -5.10
N ALA A 162 8.95 7.70 -4.68
CA ALA A 162 9.26 7.55 -3.26
C ALA A 162 9.91 8.84 -2.70
N PRO A 163 9.78 9.14 -1.40
CA PRO A 163 10.30 10.38 -0.81
C PRO A 163 11.77 10.67 -1.16
N TYR A 164 12.63 9.64 -1.17
CA TYR A 164 14.04 9.80 -1.53
C TYR A 164 14.24 10.21 -3.00
N GLN A 165 13.42 9.69 -3.92
CA GLN A 165 13.42 10.09 -5.33
C GLN A 165 12.96 11.53 -5.52
N ARG A 166 11.93 11.96 -4.78
CA ARG A 166 11.47 13.36 -4.79
C ARG A 166 12.58 14.31 -4.34
N SER A 167 13.30 13.96 -3.27
CA SER A 167 14.45 14.73 -2.80
C SER A 167 15.55 14.82 -3.86
N LEU A 168 15.94 13.71 -4.50
CA LEU A 168 16.94 13.72 -5.57
C LEU A 168 16.53 14.61 -6.75
N ARG A 169 15.26 14.56 -7.18
CA ARG A 169 14.74 15.43 -8.24
C ARG A 169 14.77 16.91 -7.85
N ALA A 170 14.44 17.24 -6.60
CA ALA A 170 14.54 18.61 -6.10
C ALA A 170 15.99 19.13 -6.18
N PHE A 171 16.96 18.34 -5.71
CA PHE A 171 18.39 18.71 -5.81
C PHE A 171 18.85 18.89 -7.27
N THR A 172 18.44 18.02 -8.20
CA THR A 172 18.80 18.20 -9.61
C THR A 172 18.16 19.43 -10.23
N THR A 173 16.94 19.79 -9.82
CA THR A 173 16.25 20.97 -10.33
C THR A 173 16.93 22.25 -9.86
N ASP A 174 17.37 22.29 -8.59
CA ASP A 174 18.09 23.43 -8.02
C ASP A 174 19.48 23.61 -8.66
N VAL A 175 20.21 22.52 -8.94
CA VAL A 175 21.53 22.58 -9.58
C VAL A 175 21.44 22.97 -11.07
N ILE A 176 20.38 22.57 -11.78
CA ILE A 176 20.19 22.95 -13.19
C ILE A 176 19.72 24.41 -13.30
N THR A 177 18.84 24.87 -12.42
CA THR A 177 18.38 26.27 -12.43
C THR A 177 19.44 27.26 -11.96
N SER A 178 20.37 26.86 -11.07
CA SER A 178 21.50 27.73 -10.68
C SER A 178 22.53 27.92 -11.79
N ASN A 179 22.62 26.98 -12.75
CA ASN A 179 23.59 27.05 -13.85
C ASN A 179 23.00 27.63 -15.15
N ALA A 180 21.69 27.85 -15.23
CA ALA A 180 21.02 28.40 -16.42
C ALA A 180 21.09 29.94 -16.54
N SER A 181 21.73 30.63 -15.59
CA SER A 181 21.94 32.09 -15.63
C SER A 181 23.37 32.53 -16.00
N SER A 182 24.26 31.60 -16.38
CA SER A 182 25.59 31.93 -16.88
C SER A 182 25.81 31.37 -18.28
N ASN A 183 25.79 32.27 -19.28
CA ASN A 183 26.34 32.02 -20.60
C ASN A 183 27.84 31.71 -20.48
N VAL A 184 28.22 30.44 -20.36
CA VAL A 184 29.61 29.98 -20.57
C VAL A 184 29.56 28.61 -21.25
N PRO A 185 30.21 28.43 -22.43
CA PRO A 185 30.25 27.14 -23.08
C PRO A 185 31.27 26.27 -22.35
N ILE A 186 30.83 25.19 -21.71
CA ILE A 186 31.73 24.23 -21.07
C ILE A 186 31.80 22.96 -21.92
N SER A 187 32.85 22.91 -22.72
CA SER A 187 33.43 21.68 -23.24
C SER A 187 34.21 20.97 -22.13
N ILE A 188 34.29 19.63 -22.21
CA ILE A 188 35.26 18.72 -21.54
C ILE A 188 34.95 18.53 -20.00
N ILE A 189 34.94 17.35 -19.36
CA ILE A 189 35.88 16.21 -19.34
C ILE A 189 35.19 14.95 -18.78
N LEU A 190 35.24 13.83 -19.55
CA LEU A 190 35.18 12.46 -19.03
C LEU A 190 36.43 12.20 -18.18
N LEU A 191 36.28 11.83 -16.91
CA LEU A 191 37.36 11.28 -16.10
C LEU A 191 36.95 9.91 -15.57
N LEU A 192 37.46 8.88 -16.26
CA LEU A 192 37.59 7.52 -15.76
C LEU A 192 38.44 7.54 -14.49
N VAL A 193 37.90 7.01 -13.40
CA VAL A 193 38.68 6.59 -12.23
C VAL A 193 38.91 5.08 -12.36
N THR A 194 40.00 4.72 -12.99
CA THR A 194 40.69 3.44 -12.76
C THR A 194 41.87 3.71 -11.84
N MET A 195 41.87 3.09 -10.65
CA MET A 195 43.05 2.60 -9.90
C MET A 195 42.69 2.46 -8.40
N ILE A 196 42.28 1.27 -7.99
CA ILE A 196 42.68 0.70 -6.69
C ILE A 196 43.15 -0.72 -7.00
N LYS A 197 44.49 -0.89 -6.91
CA LYS A 197 45.31 -2.12 -6.85
C LYS A 197 44.79 -3.42 -7.46
#